data_AF-A0A6N7LSY5-F1
#
_entry.id   AF-A0A6N7LSY5-F1
#
_cell.length_a   1.000
_cell.length_b   1.000
_cell.length_c   1.000
_cell.angle_alpha   90.00
_cell.angle_beta   90.00
_cell.angle_gamma   90.00
#
_symmetry.space_group_name_H-M   'P 1'
#
loop_
_entity.id
_entity.type
_entity.pdbx_description
1 polymer ?
#
loop_
_entity_poly.entity_id
_entity_poly.type
_entity_poly.pdbx_seq_one_letter_code
_entity_poly.pdbx_strand_id
1 'polypeptide(L)'
;MKAPRLLIASLLTASLAPATALAVGPGSGSDSKYNVRIGNCNASSVEVRYRLDSLMGEPVVGGSWRWNGDSNCDAPSSTVIWLKVQSGSSHGYVRLDPAVPDANQGFGYNVSGSPDWDEVACGYRGTQRNGCMDPGSAKQLWKSGRVTGFEIAW
;
A
#
# COMPACT_ATOMS: atom_id res chain seq x y z
N MET A 1 71.84 2.78 -25.01
CA MET A 1 71.28 3.77 -24.05
C MET A 1 69.79 3.98 -24.36
N LYS A 2 68.95 3.83 -23.33
CA LYS A 2 67.56 4.32 -23.12
C LYS A 2 66.44 3.97 -24.13
N ALA A 3 65.59 3.04 -23.71
CA ALA A 3 64.18 2.92 -24.10
C ALA A 3 63.33 3.98 -23.37
N PRO A 4 62.21 4.49 -23.95
CA PRO A 4 61.24 5.28 -23.21
C PRO A 4 60.12 4.38 -22.66
N ARG A 5 59.85 4.59 -21.36
CA ARG A 5 58.90 3.87 -20.51
C ARG A 5 57.45 4.17 -20.93
N LEU A 6 56.65 3.11 -21.03
CA LEU A 6 55.19 3.17 -20.94
C LEU A 6 54.78 3.74 -19.57
N LEU A 7 53.90 4.74 -19.57
CA LEU A 7 53.11 5.14 -18.42
C LEU A 7 51.65 4.80 -18.72
N ILE A 8 51.20 3.63 -18.27
CA ILE A 8 49.79 3.25 -18.27
C ILE A 8 49.17 3.86 -17.00
N ALA A 9 48.46 4.97 -17.16
CA ALA A 9 47.66 5.57 -16.10
C ALA A 9 46.44 4.67 -15.84
N SER A 10 46.42 3.98 -14.71
CA SER A 10 45.27 3.19 -14.26
C SER A 10 44.16 4.12 -13.78
N LEU A 11 43.05 4.17 -14.52
CA LEU A 11 41.80 4.78 -14.06
C LEU A 11 41.15 3.87 -13.01
N LEU A 12 41.13 4.31 -11.75
CA LEU A 12 40.22 3.74 -10.74
C LEU A 12 38.81 4.28 -11.01
N THR A 13 37.98 3.48 -11.66
CA THR A 13 36.54 3.72 -11.75
C THR A 13 35.88 3.25 -10.46
N ALA A 14 35.67 4.16 -9.51
CA ALA A 14 34.88 3.88 -8.31
C ALA A 14 33.41 3.73 -8.71
N SER A 15 32.89 2.50 -8.68
CA SER A 15 31.49 2.19 -8.89
C SER A 15 30.67 2.67 -7.69
N LEU A 16 30.01 3.83 -7.84
CA LEU A 16 28.90 4.25 -6.99
C LEU A 16 27.71 3.31 -7.26
N ALA A 17 27.59 2.23 -6.47
CA ALA A 17 26.33 1.50 -6.41
C ALA A 17 25.32 2.39 -5.65
N PRO A 18 24.17 2.75 -6.24
CA PRO A 18 23.10 3.36 -5.46
C PRO A 18 22.61 2.33 -4.46
N ALA A 19 22.89 2.55 -3.17
CA ALA A 19 22.24 1.84 -2.09
C ALA A 19 20.77 2.28 -2.07
N THR A 20 19.94 1.64 -2.89
CA THR A 20 18.50 1.61 -2.63
C THR A 20 18.33 0.81 -1.35
N ALA A 21 18.36 1.51 -0.21
CA ALA A 21 17.76 1.01 1.02
C ALA A 21 16.26 0.89 0.72
N LEU A 22 15.88 -0.24 0.11
CA LEU A 22 14.50 -0.54 -0.25
C LEU A 22 13.74 -0.63 1.07
N ALA A 23 12.89 0.36 1.35
CA ALA A 23 11.71 0.07 2.12
C ALA A 23 11.02 -1.10 1.39
N VAL A 24 11.13 -2.29 1.97
CA VAL A 24 10.71 -3.53 1.31
C VAL A 24 9.21 -3.62 1.49
N GLY A 25 8.44 -3.14 0.52
CA GLY A 25 6.99 -3.29 0.53
C GLY A 25 6.36 -2.93 -0.81
N PRO A 26 5.04 -3.11 -0.94
CA PRO A 26 4.31 -2.77 -2.16
C PRO A 26 4.42 -1.30 -2.57
N GLY A 27 4.89 -0.44 -1.66
CA GLY A 27 5.19 0.96 -1.89
C GLY A 27 4.04 1.89 -1.49
N SER A 28 4.16 3.15 -1.89
CA SER A 28 3.16 4.19 -1.66
C SER A 28 2.46 4.60 -2.94
N GLY A 29 1.20 5.00 -2.84
CA GLY A 29 0.44 5.49 -3.98
C GLY A 29 -0.93 6.02 -3.59
N SER A 30 -1.71 6.35 -4.61
CA SER A 30 -3.10 6.74 -4.46
C SER A 30 -3.94 6.06 -5.53
N ASP A 31 -5.18 5.75 -5.19
CA ASP A 31 -6.17 5.23 -6.12
C ASP A 31 -7.52 5.94 -5.91
N SER A 32 -8.36 5.97 -6.93
CA SER A 32 -9.65 6.65 -6.88
C SER A 32 -10.75 5.84 -7.57
N LYS A 33 -11.92 5.80 -6.93
CA LYS A 33 -13.14 5.23 -7.50
C LYS A 33 -14.23 6.30 -7.51
N TYR A 34 -15.16 6.16 -8.45
CA TYR A 34 -16.29 7.07 -8.63
C TYR A 34 -17.60 6.32 -8.48
N ASN A 35 -18.66 7.02 -8.06
CA ASN A 35 -20.00 6.46 -7.90
C ASN A 35 -20.04 5.20 -7.02
N VAL A 36 -19.42 5.28 -5.84
CA VAL A 36 -19.32 4.17 -4.89
C VAL A 36 -20.37 4.32 -3.81
N ARG A 37 -21.01 3.22 -3.41
CA ARG A 37 -21.90 3.22 -2.26
C ARG A 37 -21.10 2.99 -0.99
N ILE A 38 -21.37 3.77 0.06
CA ILE A 38 -20.77 3.62 1.39
C ILE A 38 -21.90 3.67 2.42
N GLY A 39 -22.29 2.54 2.97
CA GLY A 39 -23.50 2.45 3.79
C GLY A 39 -24.75 2.83 2.99
N ASN A 40 -25.42 3.88 3.45
CA ASN A 40 -26.57 4.47 2.77
C ASN A 40 -26.20 5.66 1.86
N CYS A 41 -24.92 6.02 1.80
CA CYS A 41 -24.41 7.15 1.04
C CYS A 41 -24.00 6.76 -0.37
N ASN A 42 -24.28 7.66 -1.32
CA ASN A 42 -23.70 7.60 -2.65
C ASN A 42 -22.52 8.59 -2.70
N ALA A 43 -21.31 8.05 -2.71
CA ALA A 43 -20.09 8.84 -2.90
C ALA A 43 -19.86 9.06 -4.40
N SER A 44 -19.81 10.33 -4.81
CA SER A 44 -19.46 10.72 -6.18
C SER A 44 -18.01 10.35 -6.50
N SER A 45 -17.10 10.54 -5.54
CA SER A 45 -15.71 10.11 -5.64
C SER A 45 -15.15 9.68 -4.29
N VAL A 46 -14.24 8.71 -4.33
CA VAL A 46 -13.46 8.25 -3.19
C VAL A 46 -12.01 8.20 -3.63
N GLU A 47 -11.12 8.83 -2.87
CA GLU A 47 -9.67 8.76 -3.08
C GLU A 47 -9.02 8.16 -1.84
N VAL A 48 -8.21 7.13 -2.06
CA VAL A 48 -7.43 6.44 -1.02
C VAL A 48 -5.96 6.69 -1.28
N ARG A 49 -5.23 7.13 -0.26
CA ARG A 49 -3.78 7.21 -0.24
C ARG A 49 -3.24 6.13 0.68
N TYR A 50 -2.25 5.39 0.22
CA TYR A 50 -1.68 4.28 0.94
C TYR A 50 -0.16 4.32 0.94
N ARG A 51 0.42 3.68 1.95
CA ARG A 51 1.84 3.44 2.10
C ARG A 51 2.04 2.08 2.75
N LEU A 52 2.53 1.13 1.98
CA LEU A 52 2.78 -0.24 2.42
C LEU A 52 4.29 -0.50 2.38
N ASP A 53 4.92 -0.52 3.55
CA ASP A 53 6.36 -0.65 3.73
C ASP A 53 6.70 -1.84 4.64
N SER A 54 7.99 -2.07 4.88
CA SER A 54 8.41 -2.89 6.02
C SER A 54 9.43 -2.14 6.85
N LEU A 55 9.35 -2.30 8.17
CA LEU A 55 10.30 -1.74 9.13
C LEU A 55 10.76 -2.84 10.08
N MET A 56 12.08 -3.05 10.19
CA MET A 56 12.68 -4.05 11.08
C MET A 56 12.13 -5.49 10.91
N GLY A 57 11.67 -5.83 9.70
CA GLY A 57 11.13 -7.15 9.38
C GLY A 57 9.64 -7.31 9.65
N GLU A 58 8.95 -6.26 10.07
CA GLU A 58 7.50 -6.20 10.22
C GLU A 58 6.87 -5.39 9.08
N PRO A 59 5.64 -5.72 8.64
CA PRO A 59 4.96 -4.93 7.63
C PRO A 59 4.38 -3.66 8.26
N VAL A 60 4.52 -2.54 7.58
CA VAL A 60 3.94 -1.26 7.99
C VAL A 60 2.84 -0.90 7.01
N VAL A 61 1.63 -0.76 7.53
CA VAL A 61 0.44 -0.41 6.78
C VAL A 61 0.03 1.00 7.15
N GLY A 62 0.14 1.92 6.21
CA GLY A 62 -0.27 3.31 6.33
C GLY A 62 -1.34 3.69 5.32
N GLY A 63 -2.31 4.50 5.71
CA GLY A 63 -3.25 5.04 4.75
C GLY A 63 -4.24 6.08 5.30
N SER A 64 -4.78 6.85 4.37
CA SER A 64 -5.85 7.82 4.59
C SER A 64 -6.77 7.82 3.39
N TRP A 65 -8.00 8.26 3.56
CA TRP A 65 -8.94 8.39 2.46
C TRP A 65 -9.76 9.65 2.61
N ARG A 66 -10.36 10.08 1.51
CA ARG A 66 -11.38 11.12 1.44
C ARG A 66 -12.49 10.67 0.51
N TRP A 67 -13.67 11.23 0.68
CA TRP A 67 -14.77 10.98 -0.21
C TRP A 67 -15.63 12.23 -0.38
N ASN A 68 -16.22 12.37 -1.56
CA ASN A 68 -17.19 13.40 -1.88
C ASN A 68 -18.54 12.73 -2.10
N GLY A 69 -19.61 13.37 -1.66
CA GLY A 69 -20.95 12.81 -1.68
C GLY A 69 -21.96 13.82 -1.16
N ASP A 70 -23.17 13.35 -0.87
CA ASP A 70 -24.19 14.22 -0.29
C ASP A 70 -23.74 14.72 1.09
N SER A 71 -23.79 16.04 1.31
CA SER A 71 -23.30 16.69 2.54
C SER A 71 -24.05 16.30 3.82
N ASN A 72 -25.22 15.67 3.69
CA ASN A 72 -26.01 15.17 4.81
C ASN A 72 -25.81 13.66 5.03
N CYS A 73 -24.77 13.08 4.44
CA CYS A 73 -24.54 11.66 4.47
C CYS A 73 -23.31 11.31 5.30
N ASP A 74 -23.52 10.46 6.29
CA ASP A 74 -22.48 9.97 7.18
C ASP A 74 -22.17 8.52 6.82
N ALA A 75 -20.91 8.27 6.46
CA ALA A 75 -20.44 6.91 6.23
C ALA A 75 -20.44 6.14 7.58
N PRO A 76 -20.79 4.84 7.59
CA PRO A 76 -20.78 4.05 8.82
C PRO A 76 -19.40 4.08 9.48
N SER A 77 -19.34 4.17 10.81
CA SER A 77 -18.08 4.14 11.55
C SER A 77 -17.32 2.81 11.42
N SER A 78 -17.99 1.75 10.95
CA SER A 78 -17.40 0.45 10.61
C SER A 78 -16.74 0.41 9.23
N THR A 79 -16.71 1.54 8.50
CA THR A 79 -16.17 1.58 7.13
C THR A 79 -14.68 1.27 7.12
N VAL A 80 -14.31 0.23 6.38
CA VAL A 80 -12.94 -0.23 6.20
C VAL A 80 -12.56 -0.21 4.73
N ILE A 81 -11.29 0.07 4.45
CA ILE A 81 -10.74 0.06 3.10
C ILE A 81 -9.85 -1.18 2.95
N TRP A 82 -10.07 -1.96 1.90
CA TRP A 82 -9.29 -3.16 1.59
C TRP A 82 -8.46 -2.92 0.34
N LEU A 83 -7.15 -2.74 0.49
CA LEU A 83 -6.23 -2.58 -0.63
C LEU A 83 -5.91 -3.93 -1.25
N LYS A 84 -6.16 -4.09 -2.55
CA LYS A 84 -5.76 -5.28 -3.29
C LYS A 84 -4.29 -5.20 -3.66
N VAL A 85 -3.47 -6.05 -3.07
CA VAL A 85 -2.06 -6.25 -3.44
C VAL A 85 -1.95 -7.47 -4.35
N GLN A 86 -1.32 -7.31 -5.50
CA GLN A 86 -1.23 -8.37 -6.51
C GLN A 86 0.20 -8.53 -7.05
N SER A 87 0.62 -9.79 -7.20
CA SER A 87 1.86 -10.22 -7.84
C SER A 87 1.55 -11.39 -8.78
N GLY A 88 1.57 -11.13 -10.10
CA GLY A 88 1.12 -12.11 -11.09
C GLY A 88 -0.35 -12.49 -10.92
N SER A 89 -0.63 -13.79 -10.79
CA SER A 89 -1.96 -14.34 -10.48
C SER A 89 -2.29 -14.36 -8.99
N SER A 90 -1.29 -14.24 -8.11
CA SER A 90 -1.47 -14.22 -6.67
C SER A 90 -1.89 -12.83 -6.20
N HIS A 91 -2.90 -12.77 -5.32
CA HIS A 91 -3.34 -11.51 -4.72
C HIS A 91 -3.86 -11.72 -3.30
N GLY A 92 -3.84 -10.65 -2.53
CA GLY A 92 -4.37 -10.57 -1.18
C GLY A 92 -4.86 -9.16 -0.90
N TYR A 93 -5.63 -9.00 0.17
CA TYR A 93 -6.20 -7.73 0.58
C TYR A 93 -5.59 -7.30 1.91
N VAL A 94 -5.11 -6.06 1.95
CA VAL A 94 -4.53 -5.41 3.11
C VAL A 94 -5.55 -4.45 3.67
N ARG A 95 -5.88 -4.60 4.96
CA ARG A 95 -6.86 -3.73 5.63
C ARG A 95 -6.22 -2.39 5.99
N LEU A 96 -6.87 -1.32 5.55
CA LEU A 96 -6.70 0.03 6.08
C LEU A 96 -7.91 0.33 6.97
N ASP A 97 -7.64 0.75 8.20
CA ASP A 97 -8.65 1.12 9.20
C ASP A 97 -8.54 2.59 9.66
N PRO A 98 -8.47 3.57 8.74
CA PRO A 98 -8.42 4.98 9.11
C PRO A 98 -9.75 5.46 9.69
N ALA A 99 -9.71 6.54 10.46
CA ALA A 99 -10.92 7.24 10.87
C ALA A 99 -11.75 7.61 9.63
N VAL A 100 -13.06 7.40 9.72
CA VAL A 100 -14.02 7.73 8.66
C VAL A 100 -14.14 9.26 8.61
N PRO A 101 -13.72 9.94 7.53
CA PRO A 101 -13.87 11.39 7.40
C PRO A 101 -15.31 11.74 7.00
N ASP A 102 -15.75 12.96 7.33
CA ASP A 102 -17.05 13.45 6.85
C ASP A 102 -17.04 13.68 5.33
N ALA A 103 -18.23 13.65 4.73
CA ALA A 103 -18.41 13.88 3.30
C ALA A 103 -17.86 15.24 2.85
N ASN A 104 -17.18 15.27 1.70
CA ASN A 104 -16.62 16.48 1.10
C ASN A 104 -15.56 17.20 1.96
N GLN A 105 -15.09 16.56 3.02
CA GLN A 105 -13.92 17.00 3.76
C GLN A 105 -12.64 16.52 3.07
N GLY A 106 -11.50 17.06 3.53
CA GLY A 106 -10.18 16.58 3.13
C GLY A 106 -9.91 15.12 3.51
N PHE A 107 -8.64 14.71 3.44
CA PHE A 107 -8.25 13.40 3.92
C PHE A 107 -8.52 13.25 5.42
N GLY A 108 -9.11 12.11 5.80
CA GLY A 108 -9.19 11.70 7.19
C GLY A 108 -7.81 11.46 7.81
N TYR A 109 -7.80 11.22 9.11
CA TYR A 109 -6.56 10.96 9.84
C TYR A 109 -5.85 9.72 9.28
N ASN A 110 -4.55 9.88 9.01
CA ASN A 110 -3.70 8.78 8.59
C ASN A 110 -3.52 7.81 9.76
N VAL A 111 -3.80 6.53 9.51
CA VAL A 111 -3.44 5.47 10.45
C VAL A 111 -2.19 4.76 9.95
N SER A 112 -1.32 4.43 10.88
CA SER A 112 -0.16 3.56 10.65
C SER A 112 -0.22 2.39 11.63
N GLY A 113 -0.26 1.17 11.12
CA GLY A 113 -0.25 -0.06 11.91
C GLY A 113 0.87 -1.00 11.46
N SER A 114 1.24 -1.92 12.35
CA SER A 114 2.20 -2.99 12.08
C SER A 114 1.50 -4.34 12.30
N PRO A 115 0.63 -4.79 11.37
CA PRO A 115 -0.07 -6.06 11.54
C PRO A 115 0.91 -7.24 11.46
N ASP A 116 0.56 -8.37 12.06
CA ASP A 116 1.36 -9.58 11.93
C ASP A 116 1.33 -10.12 10.47
N TRP A 117 2.38 -10.85 10.09
CA TRP A 117 2.51 -11.38 8.72
C TRP A 117 1.43 -12.39 8.34
N ASP A 118 0.84 -13.09 9.29
CA ASP A 118 -0.32 -13.97 9.10
C ASP A 118 -1.66 -13.22 9.12
N GLU A 119 -1.65 -11.89 9.27
CA GLU A 119 -2.86 -11.06 9.26
C GLU A 119 -2.83 -9.94 8.22
N VAL A 120 -1.65 -9.57 7.72
CA VAL A 120 -1.48 -8.41 6.84
C VAL A 120 -2.15 -8.58 5.48
N ALA A 121 -2.20 -9.80 4.95
CA ALA A 121 -2.73 -10.09 3.63
C ALA A 121 -3.76 -11.22 3.71
N CYS A 122 -5.03 -10.89 3.49
CA CYS A 122 -6.13 -11.84 3.61
C CYS A 122 -6.96 -11.94 2.32
N GLY A 123 -7.69 -13.04 2.16
CA GLY A 123 -8.76 -13.11 1.17
C GLY A 123 -9.89 -12.14 1.54
N TYR A 124 -10.52 -11.56 0.54
CA TYR A 124 -11.69 -10.70 0.71
C TYR A 124 -12.80 -11.18 -0.22
N ARG A 125 -13.98 -11.51 0.33
CA ARG A 125 -15.17 -11.90 -0.42
C ARG A 125 -16.31 -10.94 -0.14
N GLY A 126 -16.38 -9.84 -0.88
CA GLY A 126 -17.53 -8.91 -0.97
C GLY A 126 -17.80 -8.06 0.28
N THR A 127 -17.72 -8.66 1.47
CA THR A 127 -17.89 -8.04 2.79
C THR A 127 -17.13 -8.78 3.91
N GLN A 128 -16.56 -9.97 3.65
CA GLN A 128 -15.92 -10.80 4.68
C GLN A 128 -14.45 -11.09 4.39
N ARG A 129 -13.61 -10.91 5.41
CA ARG A 129 -12.23 -11.45 5.48
C ARG A 129 -12.33 -12.98 5.42
N ASN A 130 -11.79 -13.58 4.37
CA ASN A 130 -11.80 -15.03 4.15
C ASN A 130 -10.38 -15.57 4.18
N GLY A 131 -9.93 -16.02 5.36
CA GLY A 131 -8.61 -16.64 5.57
C GLY A 131 -7.44 -15.71 5.24
N CYS A 132 -6.43 -15.68 6.09
CA CYS A 132 -5.22 -14.94 5.77
C CYS A 132 -4.17 -15.85 5.15
N MET A 133 -3.29 -15.25 4.35
CA MET A 133 -2.14 -15.95 3.82
C MET A 133 -1.24 -16.39 4.96
N ASP A 134 -0.54 -17.51 4.78
CA ASP A 134 0.53 -17.85 5.70
C ASP A 134 1.65 -16.77 5.64
N PRO A 135 2.45 -16.60 6.70
CA PRO A 135 3.49 -15.58 6.76
C PRO A 135 4.49 -15.61 5.60
N GLY A 136 4.79 -16.79 5.04
CA GLY A 136 5.74 -16.93 3.94
C GLY A 136 5.17 -16.35 2.65
N SER A 137 3.95 -16.76 2.31
CA SER A 137 3.20 -16.25 1.16
C SER A 137 2.94 -14.75 1.28
N ALA A 138 2.55 -14.27 2.47
CA ALA A 138 2.32 -12.85 2.73
C ALA A 138 3.60 -12.02 2.51
N LYS A 139 4.75 -12.46 3.04
CA LYS A 139 6.05 -11.81 2.81
C LYS A 139 6.44 -11.79 1.33
N GLN A 140 6.18 -12.86 0.59
CA GLN A 140 6.48 -12.92 -0.83
C GLN A 140 5.60 -11.96 -1.64
N LEU A 141 4.30 -11.91 -1.32
CA LEU A 141 3.36 -10.96 -1.91
C LEU A 141 3.76 -9.52 -1.56
N TRP A 142 4.18 -9.27 -0.32
CA TRP A 142 4.61 -7.95 0.13
C TRP A 142 5.84 -7.44 -0.61
N LYS A 143 6.80 -8.33 -0.88
CA LYS A 143 8.06 -8.01 -1.57
C LYS A 143 7.92 -7.74 -3.06
N SER A 144 7.02 -8.47 -3.73
CA SER A 144 6.91 -8.48 -5.20
C SER A 144 5.61 -7.89 -5.73
N GLY A 145 4.62 -7.73 -4.85
CA GLY A 145 3.32 -7.22 -5.19
C GLY A 145 3.29 -5.71 -5.27
N ARG A 146 2.22 -5.22 -5.89
CA ARG A 146 1.86 -3.79 -5.92
C ARG A 146 0.38 -3.66 -5.62
N VAL A 147 -0.04 -2.51 -5.13
CA VAL A 147 -1.46 -2.20 -5.01
C VAL A 147 -2.04 -2.01 -6.41
N THR A 148 -3.13 -2.72 -6.71
CA THR A 148 -3.82 -2.67 -8.02
C THR A 148 -5.26 -2.17 -7.94
N GLY A 149 -5.75 -1.89 -6.74
CA GLY A 149 -7.11 -1.45 -6.51
C GLY A 149 -7.44 -1.42 -5.02
N PHE A 150 -8.62 -0.95 -4.68
CA PHE A 150 -9.17 -1.02 -3.32
C PHE A 150 -10.66 -1.33 -3.32
N GLU A 151 -11.16 -1.95 -2.26
CA GLU A 151 -12.59 -2.13 -2.01
C GLU A 151 -12.99 -1.42 -0.70
N ILE A 152 -14.25 -1.00 -0.62
CA ILE A 152 -14.82 -0.38 0.58
C ILE A 152 -15.82 -1.36 1.18
N ALA A 153 -15.74 -1.62 2.48
CA ALA A 153 -16.69 -2.45 3.22
C ALA A 153 -17.18 -1.69 4.46
N TRP A 154 -18.36 -2.06 4.98
CA TRP A 154 -18.94 -1.50 6.21
C TRP A 154 -19.89 -2.48 6.88
#